data_AF-A0A7Y2CHH6-F1
#
_entry.id   AF-A0A7Y2CHH6-F1
#
_cell.length_a   1.000
_cell.length_b   1.000
_cell.length_c   1.000
_cell.angle_alpha   90.00
_cell.angle_beta   90.00
_cell.angle_gamma   90.00
#
_symmetry.space_group_name_H-M   'P 1'
#
loop_
_entity.id
_entity.type
_entity.pdbx_description
1 polymer ?
#
loop_
_entity_poly.entity_id
_entity_poly.type
_entity_poly.pdbx_seq_one_letter_code
_entity_poly.pdbx_strand_id
1 'polypeptide(L)'
;MSEPDLLELAAMSRANLGFLVTQIIAVQFAIIAGIYLFLNRTGILLKLFIFVLYTAGYAGLLSLYYWEQDAYVAVREAIQALPEPSAASNAVIDWVQGPGRNVSTYVKGLFIANWFVIAFFLFAPILRDRD
;
A
#
# COMPACT_ATOMS: atom_id res chain seq x y z
N MET A 1 1.77 -29.16 -5.12
CA MET A 1 1.13 -28.06 -5.88
C MET A 1 1.70 -28.11 -7.28
N SER A 2 0.86 -28.09 -8.31
CA SER A 2 1.32 -28.17 -9.70
C SER A 2 1.73 -26.79 -10.24
N GLU A 3 2.46 -26.72 -11.34
CA GLU A 3 2.82 -25.44 -11.98
C GLU A 3 1.59 -24.59 -12.33
N PRO A 4 0.50 -25.13 -12.92
CA PRO A 4 -0.73 -24.36 -13.15
C PRO A 4 -1.31 -23.74 -11.89
N ASP A 5 -1.33 -24.48 -10.77
CA ASP A 5 -1.86 -23.97 -9.49
C ASP A 5 -1.02 -22.77 -8.99
N LEU A 6 0.31 -22.84 -9.16
CA LEU A 6 1.24 -21.78 -8.77
C LEU A 6 1.06 -20.54 -9.65
N LEU A 7 0.85 -20.71 -10.95
CA LEU A 7 0.61 -19.62 -11.89
C LEU A 7 -0.74 -18.93 -11.64
N GLU A 8 -1.78 -19.69 -11.33
CA GLU A 8 -3.08 -19.14 -10.93
C GLU A 8 -2.96 -18.34 -9.63
N LEU A 9 -2.28 -18.89 -8.62
CA LEU A 9 -2.04 -18.19 -7.36
C LEU A 9 -1.21 -16.91 -7.56
N ALA A 10 -0.19 -16.94 -8.43
CA ALA A 10 0.56 -15.75 -8.81
C ALA A 10 -0.34 -14.72 -9.51
N ALA A 11 -1.21 -15.13 -10.44
CA ALA A 11 -2.11 -14.21 -11.12
C ALA A 11 -3.11 -13.54 -10.16
N MET A 12 -3.71 -14.33 -9.26
CA MET A 12 -4.63 -13.83 -8.23
C MET A 12 -3.92 -12.85 -7.28
N SER A 13 -2.74 -13.22 -6.78
CA SER A 13 -1.99 -12.38 -5.86
C SER A 13 -1.54 -11.08 -6.51
N ARG A 14 -1.15 -11.10 -7.79
CA ARG A 14 -0.87 -9.88 -8.56
C ARG A 14 -2.08 -8.95 -8.65
N ALA A 15 -3.27 -9.51 -8.91
CA ALA A 15 -4.50 -8.74 -8.99
C ALA A 15 -4.83 -8.09 -7.63
N ASN A 16 -4.69 -8.83 -6.53
CA ASN A 16 -4.88 -8.33 -5.17
C ASN A 16 -3.89 -7.20 -4.84
N LEU A 17 -2.61 -7.35 -5.17
CA LEU A 17 -1.61 -6.29 -4.98
C LEU A 17 -1.98 -5.03 -5.77
N GLY A 18 -2.44 -5.18 -7.02
CA GLY A 18 -2.93 -4.06 -7.82
C GLY A 18 -4.11 -3.35 -7.16
N PHE A 19 -5.10 -4.11 -6.70
CA PHE A 19 -6.26 -3.58 -5.99
C PHE A 19 -5.86 -2.82 -4.71
N LEU A 20 -4.99 -3.40 -3.88
CA LEU A 20 -4.51 -2.77 -2.64
C LEU A 20 -3.76 -1.47 -2.90
N VAL A 21 -2.94 -1.41 -3.96
CA VAL A 21 -2.27 -0.16 -4.38
C VAL A 21 -3.30 0.90 -4.77
N THR A 22 -4.34 0.53 -5.53
CA THR A 22 -5.42 1.46 -5.88
C THR A 22 -6.16 1.97 -4.64
N GLN A 23 -6.47 1.09 -3.67
CA GLN A 23 -7.11 1.49 -2.42
C GLN A 23 -6.24 2.45 -1.60
N ILE A 24 -4.93 2.15 -1.50
CA ILE A 24 -3.95 3.02 -0.86
C ILE A 24 -4.01 4.43 -1.47
N ILE A 25 -3.95 4.53 -2.80
CA ILE A 25 -4.02 5.81 -3.51
C ILE A 25 -5.36 6.52 -3.25
N ALA A 26 -6.48 5.79 -3.32
CA ALA A 26 -7.81 6.34 -3.10
C ALA A 26 -7.97 6.94 -1.69
N VAL A 27 -7.50 6.25 -0.66
CA VAL A 27 -7.52 6.76 0.72
C VAL A 27 -6.72 8.05 0.86
N GLN A 28 -5.58 8.18 0.14
CA GLN A 28 -4.80 9.42 0.15
C GLN A 28 -5.57 10.60 -0.47
N PHE A 29 -6.24 10.39 -1.59
CA PHE A 29 -7.06 11.46 -2.19
C PHE A 29 -8.25 11.82 -1.29
N ALA A 30 -8.88 10.82 -0.68
CA ALA A 30 -10.01 11.03 0.24
C ALA A 30 -9.61 11.87 1.45
N ILE A 31 -8.46 11.59 2.09
CA ILE A 31 -8.02 12.35 3.27
C ILE A 31 -7.60 13.77 2.88
N ILE A 32 -6.89 13.95 1.75
CA ILE A 32 -6.51 15.28 1.27
C ILE A 32 -7.77 16.12 1.00
N ALA A 33 -8.73 15.58 0.25
CA ALA A 33 -10.01 16.24 0.01
C ALA A 33 -10.76 16.54 1.32
N GLY A 34 -10.77 15.59 2.27
CA GLY A 34 -11.37 15.75 3.59
C GLY A 34 -10.75 16.90 4.40
N ILE A 35 -9.42 17.04 4.33
CA ILE A 35 -8.69 18.13 4.99
C ILE A 35 -9.10 19.49 4.40
N TYR A 36 -9.00 19.62 3.08
CA TYR A 36 -9.26 20.89 2.40
C TYR A 36 -10.72 21.33 2.51
N LEU A 37 -11.67 20.39 2.43
CA LEU A 37 -13.11 20.70 2.41
C LEU A 37 -13.71 20.87 3.81
N PHE A 38 -13.29 20.05 4.78
CA PHE A 38 -13.97 19.97 6.06
C PHE A 38 -13.03 20.25 7.24
N LEU A 39 -11.92 19.54 7.35
CA LEU A 39 -11.17 19.49 8.61
C LEU A 39 -10.43 20.78 8.92
N ASN A 40 -10.11 21.61 7.93
CA ASN A 40 -9.49 22.92 8.17
C ASN A 40 -10.30 23.83 9.10
N ARG A 41 -11.64 23.69 9.13
CA ARG A 41 -12.54 24.52 9.97
C ARG A 41 -12.95 23.85 11.28
N THR A 42 -12.39 22.69 11.60
CA THR A 42 -12.81 21.87 12.75
C THR A 42 -11.88 22.01 13.94
N GLY A 43 -12.40 21.70 15.14
CA GLY A 43 -11.62 21.68 16.37
C GLY A 43 -10.57 20.56 16.40
N ILE A 44 -9.54 20.73 17.25
CA ILE A 44 -8.39 19.83 17.32
C ILE A 44 -8.74 18.38 17.64
N LEU A 45 -9.78 18.14 18.46
CA LEU A 45 -10.21 16.80 18.83
C LEU A 45 -10.69 15.99 17.62
N LEU A 46 -11.49 16.60 16.73
CA LEU A 46 -11.96 15.94 15.52
C LEU A 46 -10.81 15.67 14.55
N LYS A 47 -9.87 16.61 14.41
CA LYS A 47 -8.64 16.42 13.61
C LYS A 47 -7.81 15.23 14.11
N LEU A 48 -7.58 15.15 15.42
CA LEU A 48 -6.89 14.02 16.06
C LEU A 48 -7.62 12.70 15.83
N PHE A 49 -8.93 12.68 16.04
CA PHE A 49 -9.74 11.48 15.83
C PHE A 49 -9.64 10.96 14.39
N ILE A 50 -9.81 11.85 13.40
CA ILE A 50 -9.71 11.49 11.99
C ILE A 50 -8.28 11.07 11.62
N PHE A 51 -7.26 11.73 12.16
CA PHE A 51 -5.86 11.36 11.93
C PHE A 51 -5.53 9.96 12.46
N VAL A 52 -6.06 9.60 13.65
CA VAL A 52 -5.91 8.24 14.21
C VAL A 52 -6.63 7.21 13.34
N LEU A 53 -7.86 7.48 12.92
CA LEU A 53 -8.60 6.59 12.02
C LEU A 53 -7.89 6.40 10.67
N TYR A 54 -7.40 7.48 10.08
CA TYR A 54 -6.59 7.45 8.87
C TYR A 54 -5.33 6.57 9.08
N THR A 55 -4.60 6.80 10.17
CA THR A 55 -3.38 6.05 10.47
C THR A 55 -3.67 4.56 10.64
N ALA A 56 -4.72 4.21 11.39
CA ALA A 56 -5.11 2.82 11.62
C ALA A 56 -5.59 2.12 10.33
N GLY A 57 -6.46 2.78 9.56
CA GLY A 57 -6.97 2.23 8.29
C GLY A 57 -5.86 2.04 7.26
N TYR A 58 -4.96 3.01 7.15
CA TYR A 58 -3.82 2.91 6.24
C TYR A 58 -2.81 1.85 6.70
N ALA A 59 -2.54 1.75 8.00
CA ALA A 59 -1.69 0.68 8.55
C ALA A 59 -2.28 -0.70 8.24
N GLY A 60 -3.60 -0.88 8.38
CA GLY A 60 -4.28 -2.12 7.98
C GLY A 60 -4.12 -2.45 6.50
N LEU A 61 -4.29 -1.46 5.60
CA LEU A 61 -4.07 -1.65 4.16
C LEU A 61 -2.62 -2.02 3.84
N LEU A 62 -1.64 -1.39 4.51
CA LEU A 62 -0.23 -1.73 4.35
C LEU A 62 0.07 -3.14 4.84
N SER A 63 -0.48 -3.56 5.98
CA SER A 63 -0.31 -4.92 6.49
C SER A 63 -0.84 -5.95 5.49
N LEU A 64 -2.02 -5.72 4.91
CA LEU A 64 -2.57 -6.59 3.86
C LEU A 64 -1.68 -6.60 2.62
N TYR A 65 -1.17 -5.44 2.21
CA TYR A 65 -0.26 -5.34 1.07
C TYR A 65 1.03 -6.13 1.28
N TYR A 66 1.66 -6.05 2.45
CA TYR A 66 2.87 -6.83 2.73
C TYR A 66 2.58 -8.31 2.83
N TRP A 67 1.48 -8.70 3.45
CA TRP A 67 1.10 -10.12 3.50
C TRP A 67 0.91 -10.68 2.09
N GLU A 68 0.18 -9.96 1.23
CA GLU A 68 -0.02 -10.38 -0.15
C GLU A 68 1.32 -10.41 -0.94
N GLN A 69 2.22 -9.48 -0.66
CA GLN A 69 3.54 -9.43 -1.26
C GLN A 69 4.40 -10.64 -0.83
N ASP A 70 4.37 -11.01 0.45
CA ASP A 70 5.10 -12.16 0.98
C ASP A 70 4.55 -13.47 0.39
N ALA A 71 3.23 -13.58 0.24
CA ALA A 71 2.60 -14.71 -0.45
C ALA A 71 3.08 -14.81 -1.91
N TYR A 72 3.19 -13.68 -2.61
CA TYR A 72 3.72 -13.64 -3.97
C TYR A 72 5.20 -14.08 -4.05
N VAL A 73 6.02 -13.69 -3.07
CA VAL A 73 7.43 -14.11 -2.99
C VAL A 73 7.52 -15.62 -2.74
N ALA A 74 6.68 -16.18 -1.86
CA ALA A 74 6.64 -17.63 -1.63
C ALA A 74 6.23 -18.41 -2.89
N VAL A 75 5.27 -17.89 -3.68
CA VAL A 75 4.90 -18.49 -4.97
C VAL A 75 6.08 -18.47 -5.94
N ARG A 76 6.82 -17.36 -6.02
CA ARG A 76 8.03 -17.29 -6.83
C ARG A 76 9.06 -18.34 -6.40
N GLU A 77 9.32 -18.49 -5.11
CA GLU A 77 10.29 -19.47 -4.60
C GLU A 77 9.86 -20.90 -4.96
N ALA A 78 8.56 -21.21 -4.87
CA ALA A 78 8.00 -22.48 -5.32
C ALA A 78 8.17 -22.71 -6.84
N ILE A 79 7.96 -21.67 -7.66
CA ILE A 79 8.18 -21.73 -9.11
C ILE A 79 9.67 -21.95 -9.43
N GLN A 80 10.58 -21.29 -8.71
CA GLN A 80 12.04 -21.45 -8.90
C GLN A 80 12.54 -22.85 -8.55
N ALA A 81 11.82 -23.60 -7.72
CA ALA A 81 12.14 -24.97 -7.37
C ALA A 81 11.65 -26.00 -8.41
N LEU A 82 10.92 -25.57 -9.45
CA LEU A 82 10.47 -26.48 -10.51
C LEU A 82 11.66 -26.92 -11.39
N PRO A 83 11.70 -28.20 -11.84
CA PRO A 83 12.80 -28.71 -12.66
C PRO A 83 12.97 -27.99 -13.99
N GLU A 84 11.86 -27.59 -14.61
CA GLU A 84 11.80 -26.89 -15.89
C GLU A 84 10.71 -25.82 -15.85
N PRO A 85 10.99 -24.61 -15.33
CA PRO A 85 9.99 -23.55 -15.27
C PRO A 85 9.61 -23.09 -16.69
N SER A 86 8.32 -23.06 -16.98
CA SER A 86 7.80 -22.55 -18.25
C SER A 86 8.11 -21.06 -18.48
N ALA A 87 7.88 -20.57 -19.70
CA ALA A 87 7.98 -19.14 -20.00
C ALA A 87 7.05 -18.28 -19.11
N ALA A 88 5.87 -18.80 -18.75
CA ALA A 88 4.95 -18.12 -17.82
C ALA A 88 5.52 -18.05 -16.40
N SER A 89 6.16 -19.13 -15.94
CA SER A 89 6.88 -19.19 -14.67
C SER A 89 8.03 -18.18 -14.60
N ASN A 90 8.80 -18.05 -15.68
CA ASN A 90 9.87 -17.05 -15.76
C ASN A 90 9.34 -15.60 -15.72
N ALA A 91 8.19 -15.32 -16.35
CA ALA A 91 7.57 -14.00 -16.29
C ALA A 91 7.15 -13.59 -14.85
N VAL A 92 6.73 -14.57 -14.03
CA VAL A 92 6.44 -14.33 -12.60
C VAL A 92 7.71 -13.99 -11.83
N ILE A 93 8.81 -14.73 -12.09
CA ILE A 93 10.12 -14.49 -11.46
C ILE A 93 10.63 -13.07 -11.79
N ASP A 94 10.59 -12.69 -13.06
CA ASP A 94 11.06 -11.39 -13.54
C ASP A 94 10.27 -10.23 -12.93
N TRP A 95 8.94 -10.41 -12.78
CA TRP A 95 8.09 -9.38 -12.18
C TRP A 95 8.49 -9.07 -10.74
N VAL A 96 8.81 -10.08 -9.91
CA VAL A 96 9.22 -9.87 -8.52
C VAL A 96 10.56 -9.15 -8.45
N GLN A 97 11.52 -9.54 -9.30
CA GLN A 97 12.88 -9.00 -9.27
C GLN A 97 12.96 -7.56 -9.80
N GLY A 98 12.03 -7.16 -10.67
CA GLY A 98 11.94 -5.79 -11.18
C GLY A 98 10.76 -5.01 -10.60
N PRO A 99 9.62 -4.93 -11.30
CA PRO A 99 8.49 -4.08 -10.93
C PRO A 99 7.98 -4.27 -9.49
N GLY A 100 7.81 -5.51 -9.02
CA GLY A 100 7.26 -5.80 -7.70
C GLY A 100 8.10 -5.24 -6.55
N ARG A 101 9.43 -5.38 -6.62
CA ARG A 101 10.38 -4.82 -5.65
C ARG A 101 10.32 -3.29 -5.60
N ASN A 102 10.24 -2.66 -6.76
CA ASN A 102 10.15 -1.20 -6.86
C ASN A 102 8.83 -0.69 -6.26
N VAL A 103 7.71 -1.32 -6.60
CA VAL A 103 6.38 -0.93 -6.10
C VAL A 103 6.32 -0.96 -4.57
N SER A 104 6.84 -2.01 -3.92
CA SER A 104 6.88 -2.09 -2.45
C SER A 104 7.65 -0.94 -1.81
N THR A 105 8.79 -0.58 -2.41
CA THR A 105 9.61 0.56 -1.96
C THR A 105 8.86 1.89 -2.11
N TYR A 106 8.17 2.08 -3.23
CA TYR A 106 7.33 3.25 -3.45
C TYR A 106 6.16 3.32 -2.46
N VAL A 107 5.47 2.21 -2.19
CA VAL A 107 4.36 2.15 -1.24
C VAL A 107 4.82 2.54 0.18
N LYS A 108 6.00 2.05 0.62
CA LYS A 108 6.64 2.46 1.88
C LYS A 108 6.95 3.95 1.93
N GLY A 109 7.65 4.45 0.91
CA GLY A 109 8.06 5.86 0.86
C GLY A 109 6.86 6.80 0.82
N LEU A 110 5.85 6.45 0.01
CA LEU A 110 4.61 7.20 -0.12
C LEU A 110 3.85 7.26 1.21
N PHE A 111 3.81 6.17 1.98
CA PHE A 111 3.21 6.17 3.30
C PHE A 111 3.89 7.18 4.23
N ILE A 112 5.20 7.07 4.42
CA ILE A 112 5.93 7.91 5.37
C ILE A 112 5.80 9.38 4.97
N ALA A 113 6.04 9.70 3.70
CA ALA A 113 5.95 11.05 3.19
C ALA A 113 4.53 11.63 3.38
N ASN A 114 3.50 10.91 2.94
CA ASN A 114 2.12 11.41 3.05
C ASN A 114 1.65 11.51 4.49
N TRP A 115 2.05 10.58 5.36
CA TRP A 115 1.69 10.63 6.77
C TRP A 115 2.19 11.94 7.42
N PHE A 116 3.45 12.32 7.16
CA PHE A 116 3.99 13.60 7.63
C PHE A 116 3.30 14.80 7.00
N VAL A 117 3.02 14.76 5.69
CA VAL A 117 2.33 15.84 4.97
C VAL A 117 0.92 16.06 5.54
N ILE A 118 0.17 14.99 5.78
CA ILE A 118 -1.18 15.02 6.35
C ILE A 118 -1.14 15.56 7.78
N ALA A 119 -0.20 15.08 8.60
CA ALA A 119 0.00 15.60 9.95
C ALA A 119 0.30 17.11 9.92
N PHE A 120 1.21 17.54 9.04
CA PHE A 120 1.55 18.94 8.87
C PHE A 120 0.31 19.76 8.48
N PHE A 121 -0.44 19.38 7.45
CA PHE A 121 -1.61 20.16 7.02
C PHE A 121 -2.74 20.20 8.05
N LEU A 122 -2.95 19.12 8.81
CA LEU A 122 -3.97 19.09 9.86
C LEU A 122 -3.62 20.02 11.03
N PHE A 123 -2.35 20.04 11.44
CA PHE A 123 -1.92 20.66 12.70
C PHE A 123 -1.15 21.99 12.54
N ALA A 124 -0.59 22.30 11.37
CA ALA A 124 0.13 23.57 11.13
C ALA A 124 -0.72 24.83 11.39
N PRO A 125 -2.02 24.89 11.03
CA PRO A 125 -2.85 26.06 11.33
C PRO A 125 -2.95 26.34 12.84
N ILE A 126 -2.96 25.28 13.66
CA ILE A 126 -3.08 25.40 15.13
C ILE A 126 -1.81 26.01 15.74
N LEU A 127 -0.64 25.72 15.16
CA LEU A 127 0.63 26.28 15.61
C LEU A 127 0.76 27.77 15.28
N ARG A 128 0.10 28.23 14.20
CA ARG A 128 0.14 29.62 13.75
C ARG A 128 -0.73 30.56 14.59
N ASP A 129 -1.80 30.07 15.17
CA ASP A 129 -2.75 30.88 15.97
C ASP A 129 -2.31 31.08 17.43
N ARG A 130 -1.10 30.64 17.80
CA ARG A 130 -0.53 30.77 19.16
C ARG A 130 0.52 31.88 19.32
N ASP A 131 0.88 32.55 18.23
CA ASP A 131 1.74 33.73 18.19
C ASP A 131 0.91 35.02 18.04
#